data_AF-A0A382NYQ0-F1
#
_entry.id   AF-A0A382NYQ0-F1
#
_cell.length_a   1.000
_cell.length_b   1.000
_cell.length_c   1.000
_cell.angle_alpha   90.00
_cell.angle_beta   90.00
_cell.angle_gamma   90.00
#
_symmetry.space_group_name_H-M   'P 1'
#
loop_
_entity.id
_entity.type
_entity.pdbx_description
1 polymer ?
#
loop_
_entity_poly.entity_id
_entity_poly.type
_entity_poly.pdbx_seq_one_letter_code
_entity_poly.pdbx_strand_id
1 'polypeptide(L)' 'NRIQIARNQHDSVRILLPSFSMVPLMLFTGRKGAIPSLLKEIVPLAKELKKNKILNTITALEKIIRV' A
#
# COMPACT_ATOMS: atom_id res chain seq x y z
N ASN A 1 9.55 -0.71 13.75
CA ASN A 1 9.25 -2.14 13.97
C ASN A 1 7.97 -2.62 13.25
N ARG A 2 6.81 -1.94 13.36
CA ARG A 2 5.54 -2.40 12.72
C ARG A 2 5.56 -2.59 11.20
N ILE A 3 6.27 -1.74 10.45
CA ILE A 3 6.39 -1.87 8.98
C ILE A 3 7.22 -3.10 8.61
N GLN A 4 8.27 -3.44 9.37
CA GLN A 4 9.08 -4.65 9.15
C GLN A 4 8.24 -5.92 9.34
N ILE A 5 7.42 -5.95 10.38
CA ILE A 5 6.50 -7.08 10.63
C ILE A 5 5.50 -7.22 9.48
N ALA A 6 4.92 -6.11 9.01
CA ALA A 6 4.00 -6.11 7.88
C ALA A 6 4.67 -6.52 6.55
N ARG A 7 5.94 -6.16 6.34
CA ARG A 7 6.75 -6.63 5.20
C ARG A 7 6.95 -8.15 5.23
N ASN A 8 7.28 -8.72 6.39
CA ASN A 8 7.45 -10.16 6.52
C ASN A 8 6.13 -10.92 6.26
N GLN A 9 5.00 -10.30 6.61
CA GLN A 9 3.65 -10.85 6.37
C GLN A 9 3.11 -10.57 4.96
N HIS A 10 3.87 -9.87 4.10
CA HIS A 10 3.42 -9.41 2.77
C HIS A 10 2.07 -8.67 2.81
N ASP A 11 1.76 -8.00 3.91
CA ASP A 11 0.50 -7.25 4.06
C ASP A 11 0.71 -5.82 3.55
N SER A 12 0.47 -5.64 2.25
CA SER A 12 0.62 -4.35 1.57
C SER A 12 -0.25 -3.24 2.19
N VAL A 13 -1.41 -3.56 2.76
CA VAL A 13 -2.28 -2.57 3.43
C VAL A 13 -1.62 -2.04 4.69
N ARG A 14 -1.10 -2.95 5.52
CA ARG A 14 -0.40 -2.60 6.77
C ARG A 14 0.93 -1.89 6.55
N ILE A 15 1.52 -1.99 5.36
CA ILE A 15 2.68 -1.20 4.95
C ILE A 15 2.26 0.18 4.44
N LEU A 16 1.22 0.25 3.60
CA LEU A 16 0.79 1.48 2.92
C LEU A 16 0.20 2.50 3.90
N LEU A 17 -0.68 2.07 4.81
CA LEU A 17 -1.38 2.97 5.73
C LEU A 17 -0.44 3.85 6.59
N PRO A 18 0.58 3.28 7.30
CA PRO A 18 1.53 4.10 8.03
C PRO A 18 2.41 4.92 7.09
N SER A 19 2.77 4.40 5.92
CA SER A 19 3.65 5.11 4.98
C SER A 19 2.98 6.35 4.36
N PHE A 20 1.69 6.28 4.04
CA PHE A 20 0.92 7.46 3.61
C PHE A 20 0.83 8.51 4.73
N SER A 21 0.64 8.07 5.97
CA SER A 21 0.61 8.96 7.14
C SER A 21 1.98 9.63 7.41
N MET A 22 3.08 9.02 6.97
CA MET A 22 4.42 9.59 7.10
C MET A 22 4.69 10.72 6.09
N VAL A 23 4.01 10.78 4.95
CA VAL A 23 4.26 11.82 3.93
C VAL A 23 3.95 13.23 4.47
N PRO A 24 2.77 13.50 5.07
CA PRO A 24 2.51 14.79 5.72
C PRO A 24 3.49 15.08 6.85
N LEU A 25 3.82 14.09 7.68
CA LEU A 25 4.76 14.27 8.78
C LEU A 25 6.14 14.70 8.28
N MET A 26 6.67 14.08 7.22
CA MET A 26 7.94 14.46 6.62
C MET A 26 7.92 15.87 6.04
N LEU A 27 6.78 16.32 5.50
CA LEU A 27 6.59 17.71 5.05
C LEU A 27 6.66 18.69 6.23
N PHE A 28 5.94 18.41 7.31
CA PHE A 28 5.87 19.27 8.49
C PHE A 28 7.17 19.29 9.30
N THR A 29 7.91 18.19 9.35
CA THR A 29 9.20 18.12 10.06
C THR A 29 10.39 18.55 9.21
N GLY A 30 10.18 19.16 8.05
CA GLY A 30 11.26 19.64 7.17
C GLY A 30 12.08 18.54 6.48
N ARG A 31 11.66 17.27 6.55
CA ARG A 31 12.36 16.11 5.96
C ARG A 31 11.92 15.83 4.52
N LYS A 32 11.70 16.89 3.74
CA LYS A 32 11.17 16.79 2.37
C LYS A 32 12.02 15.92 1.44
N GLY A 33 13.34 15.89 1.66
CA GLY A 33 14.28 15.07 0.90
C GLY A 33 14.09 13.55 1.04
N ALA A 34 13.39 13.08 2.08
CA ALA A 34 13.11 11.66 2.28
C ALA A 34 11.85 11.18 1.53
N ILE A 35 10.97 12.11 1.11
CA ILE A 35 9.69 11.80 0.45
C ILE A 35 9.90 11.04 -0.86
N PRO A 36 10.84 11.41 -1.77
CA PRO A 36 11.04 10.66 -3.01
C PRO A 36 11.41 9.19 -2.78
N SER A 37 12.24 8.90 -1.77
CA SER A 37 12.62 7.52 -1.43
C SER A 37 11.42 6.74 -0.89
N LEU A 38 10.63 7.36 -0.01
CA LEU A 38 9.41 6.77 0.52
C LEU A 38 8.40 6.46 -0.60
N LEU A 39 8.22 7.39 -1.55
CA LEU A 39 7.33 7.21 -2.70
C LEU A 39 7.79 6.06 -3.61
N LYS A 40 9.09 5.91 -3.86
CA LYS A 40 9.63 4.78 -4.63
C LYS A 40 9.28 3.42 -4.03
N GLU A 41 9.22 3.32 -2.70
CA GLU A 41 8.86 2.07 -2.02
C GLU A 41 7.34 1.82 -1.99
N ILE A 42 6.52 2.85 -1.81
CA ILE A 42 5.07 2.67 -1.58
C ILE A 42 4.25 2.63 -2.86
N VAL A 43 4.69 3.28 -3.95
CA VAL A 43 3.95 3.30 -5.22
C VAL A 43 3.78 1.91 -5.83
N PRO A 44 4.82 1.04 -5.89
CA PRO A 44 4.66 -0.33 -6.37
C PRO A 44 3.66 -1.13 -5.54
N LEU A 45 3.74 -1.03 -4.20
CA LEU A 45 2.82 -1.70 -3.27
C LEU A 45 1.36 -1.23 -3.46
N ALA A 46 1.15 0.07 -3.70
CA ALA A 46 -0.17 0.62 -3.97
C ALA A 46 -0.75 0.12 -5.31
N LYS A 47 0.10 0.01 -6.34
CA LYS A 47 -0.29 -0.55 -7.65
C LYS A 47 -0.64 -2.03 -7.54
N GLU A 48 0.14 -2.81 -6.80
CA GLU A 48 -0.12 -4.22 -6.55
C GLU A 48 -1.45 -4.41 -5.80
N LEU A 49 -1.69 -3.64 -4.73
CA LEU A 49 -2.94 -3.69 -3.98
C LEU A 49 -4.15 -3.35 -4.86
N LYS A 50 -4.03 -2.33 -5.73
CA LYS A 50 -5.08 -1.97 -6.69
C LYS A 50 -5.38 -3.13 -7.65
N LYS A 51 -4.35 -3.77 -8.20
CA LYS A 51 -4.50 -4.93 -9.09
C LYS A 51 -5.16 -6.11 -8.37
N ASN A 52 -4.71 -6.44 -7.17
CA ASN A 52 -5.25 -7.56 -6.39
C ASN A 52 -6.71 -7.33 -5.99
N LYS A 53 -7.09 -6.10 -5.61
CA LYS A 53 -8.50 -5.77 -5.33
C LYS A 53 -9.38 -5.90 -6.58
N ILE A 54 -8.92 -5.42 -7.73
CA ILE A 54 -9.67 -5.57 -8.99
C ILE A 54 -9.86 -7.05 -9.34
N LEU A 55 -8.81 -7.86 -9.23
CA LEU A 55 -8.90 -9.31 -9.46
C LEU A 55 -9.89 -9.97 -8.50
N ASN A 56 -9.81 -9.67 -7.20
CA ASN A 56 -10.73 -10.20 -6.20
C ASN A 56 -12.19 -9.82 -6.52
N THR A 57 -12.44 -8.58 -6.95
CA THR A 57 -13.76 -8.12 -7.37
C THR A 57 -14.25 -8.86 -8.61
N ILE A 58 -13.41 -9.04 -9.63
CA ILE A 58 -13.75 -9.83 -10.83
C ILE A 58 -14.11 -11.25 -10.43
N THR A 59 -13.28 -11.92 -9.63
CA THR A 59 -13.54 -13.29 -9.15
C THR A 59 -14.84 -13.38 -8.34
N ALA A 60 -15.15 -12.38 -7.52
CA ALA A 60 -16.41 -12.32 -6.79
C ALA A 60 -17.63 -12.16 -7.73
N LEU A 61 -17.52 -11.30 -8.74
CA LEU A 61 -18.57 -11.11 -9.75
C LEU A 61 -18.78 -12.38 -10.59
N GLU A 62 -17.71 -13.05 -11.02
CA GLU A 62 -17.81 -14.33 -11.74
C GLU A 62 -18.55 -15.40 -10.93
N LYS A 63 -18.33 -15.46 -9.60
CA LYS A 63 -19.06 -16.38 -8.71
C LYS A 63 -20.55 -16.08 -8.64
N ILE A 64 -20.93 -14.80 -8.67
CA ILE A 64 -22.33 -14.37 -8.64
C ILE A 64 -23.02 -14.66 -9.99
N ILE A 65 -22.33 -14.44 -11.10
CA ILE A 65 -22.86 -14.64 -12.46
C ILE A 65 -22.98 -16.13 -12.83
N ARG A 66 -22.19 -17.01 -12.22
CA ARG A 66 -22.27 -18.47 -12.41
C ARG A 66 -23.45 -19.14 -11.68
N VAL A 67 -24.29 -18.38 -10.98
CA VAL A 67 -25.58 -18.83 -10.42
C VAL A 67 -26.66 -18.70 -11.48
#